data_AF-A0AAV0VHT2-F1
#
_entry.id   AF-A0AAV0VHT2-F1
#
_cell.length_a   1.000
_cell.length_b   1.000
_cell.length_c   1.000
_cell.angle_alpha   90.00
_cell.angle_beta   90.00
_cell.angle_gamma   90.00
#
_symmetry.space_group_name_H-M   'P 1'
#
loop_
_entity.id
_entity.type
_entity.pdbx_description
1 polymer ?
#
loop_
_entity_poly.entity_id
_entity_poly.type
_entity_poly.pdbx_seq_one_letter_code
_entity_poly.pdbx_strand_id
1 'polypeptide(L)'
;MSVLKENVKKLKPVDRYCSILFDEISLSSGIQYTPATDVIDGFVDSGAYKNQSLADHALVFMVRGIRKKFKQPICYTFCQAATKQNELVEL
;
A
#
# COMPACT_ATOMS: atom_id res chain seq x y z
N MET A 1 3.11 10.12 -6.73
CA MET A 1 1.86 10.85 -6.35
C MET A 1 1.45 12.03 -7.26
N SER A 2 2.28 12.48 -8.22
CA SER A 2 1.95 13.63 -9.09
C SER A 2 0.65 13.45 -9.88
N VAL A 3 0.41 12.26 -10.42
CA VAL A 3 -0.79 11.96 -11.24
C VAL A 3 -2.09 12.14 -10.46
N LEU A 4 -2.16 11.64 -9.22
CA LEU A 4 -3.36 11.80 -8.37
C LEU A 4 -3.64 13.28 -8.10
N LYS A 5 -2.59 14.05 -7.76
CA LYS A 5 -2.70 15.48 -7.48
C LYS A 5 -3.23 16.25 -8.69
N GLU A 6 -2.73 15.97 -9.89
CA GLU A 6 -3.22 16.61 -11.12
C GLU A 6 -4.64 16.20 -11.49
N ASN A 7 -5.02 14.93 -11.28
CA ASN A 7 -6.38 14.46 -11.52
C ASN A 7 -7.39 15.13 -10.59
N VAL A 8 -7.05 15.29 -9.30
CA VAL A 8 -7.92 15.94 -8.31
C VAL A 8 -8.19 17.41 -8.63
N LYS A 9 -7.22 18.13 -9.21
CA LYS A 9 -7.42 19.53 -9.66
C LYS A 9 -8.55 19.65 -10.69
N LYS A 10 -8.70 18.64 -11.56
CA LYS A 10 -9.75 18.59 -12.60
C LYS A 10 -11.11 18.15 -12.06
N LEU A 11 -11.21 17.71 -10.80
CA LEU A 11 -12.46 17.30 -10.17
C LEU A 11 -13.21 18.51 -9.62
N LYS A 12 -14.54 18.49 -9.81
CA LYS A 12 -15.46 19.37 -9.09
C LYS A 12 -15.32 19.11 -7.59
N PRO A 13 -15.50 20.12 -6.70
CA PRO A 13 -15.31 19.94 -5.26
C PRO A 13 -16.06 18.74 -4.67
N VAL A 14 -17.29 18.56 -5.12
CA VAL A 14 -18.19 17.47 -4.73
C VAL A 14 -17.79 16.07 -5.25
N ASP A 15 -16.88 15.98 -6.24
CA ASP A 15 -16.29 14.71 -6.70
C ASP A 15 -14.99 14.35 -5.96
N ARG A 16 -14.49 15.23 -5.09
CA ARG A 16 -13.25 15.00 -4.33
C ARG A 16 -13.46 14.15 -3.08
N TYR A 17 -14.71 13.98 -2.65
CA TYR A 17 -15.04 13.07 -1.56
C TYR A 17 -14.67 11.62 -1.92
N CYS A 18 -13.83 11.04 -1.08
CA CYS A 18 -13.30 9.70 -1.25
C CYS A 18 -13.23 8.98 0.09
N SER A 19 -13.13 7.65 0.03
CA SER A 19 -12.88 6.76 1.14
C SER A 19 -11.50 6.12 0.96
N ILE A 20 -10.79 5.91 2.06
CA ILE A 20 -9.58 5.09 2.07
C ILE A 20 -10.02 3.67 2.38
N LEU A 21 -9.56 2.74 1.56
CA LEU A 21 -9.77 1.30 1.71
C LEU A 21 -8.39 0.67 1.91
N PHE A 22 -8.33 -0.36 2.73
CA PHE A 22 -7.15 -1.20 2.84
C PHE A 22 -7.58 -2.65 2.93
N ASP A 23 -6.73 -3.53 2.42
CA ASP A 23 -6.90 -4.97 2.52
C ASP A 23 -5.54 -5.67 2.39
N GLU A 24 -5.47 -6.92 2.83
CA GLU A 24 -4.28 -7.75 2.77
C GLU A 24 -4.37 -8.77 1.64
N ILE A 25 -3.29 -8.89 0.89
CA ILE A 25 -3.15 -9.84 -0.21
C ILE A 25 -2.12 -10.89 0.19
N SER A 26 -2.52 -12.15 0.19
CA SER A 26 -1.60 -13.26 0.43
C SER A 26 -0.58 -13.38 -0.70
N LEU A 27 0.68 -13.58 -0.33
CA LEU A 27 1.84 -13.74 -1.18
C LEU A 27 2.50 -15.09 -0.92
N SER A 28 3.20 -15.60 -1.93
CA SER A 28 4.12 -16.71 -1.72
C SER A 28 5.39 -16.19 -1.06
N SER A 29 5.66 -16.63 0.17
CA SER A 29 6.92 -16.28 0.84
C SER A 29 8.11 -16.81 0.07
N GLY A 30 9.13 -15.98 -0.06
CA GLY A 30 10.37 -16.31 -0.74
C GLY A 30 11.30 -15.12 -0.73
N ILE A 31 12.59 -15.40 -0.91
CA ILE A 31 13.62 -14.37 -1.00
C ILE A 31 14.02 -14.25 -2.47
N GLN A 32 14.08 -13.02 -2.96
CA GLN A 32 14.54 -12.74 -4.31
C GLN A 32 15.50 -11.56 -4.31
N TYR A 33 16.65 -11.74 -4.96
CA TYR A 33 17.54 -10.62 -5.24
C TYR A 33 17.06 -9.89 -6.49
N THR A 34 16.88 -8.57 -6.40
CA THR A 34 16.48 -7.68 -7.48
C THR A 34 17.68 -6.86 -7.94
N PRO A 35 18.33 -7.20 -9.08
CA PRO A 35 19.55 -6.54 -9.53
C PRO A 35 19.37 -5.06 -9.89
N ALA A 36 18.16 -4.66 -10.27
CA ALA A 36 17.85 -3.29 -10.66
C ALA A 36 17.91 -2.31 -9.47
N THR A 37 17.62 -2.80 -8.27
CA THR A 37 17.64 -2.02 -7.02
C THR A 37 18.81 -2.40 -6.11
N ASP A 38 19.54 -3.47 -6.43
CA ASP A 38 20.59 -4.06 -5.60
C ASP A 38 20.08 -4.40 -4.18
N VAL A 39 18.87 -4.96 -4.12
CA VAL A 39 18.17 -5.28 -2.86
C VAL A 39 17.72 -6.75 -2.86
N ILE A 40 17.78 -7.37 -1.69
CA ILE A 40 17.15 -8.65 -1.42
C ILE A 40 15.73 -8.39 -0.91
N ASP A 41 14.74 -8.72 -1.73
CA ASP A 41 13.32 -8.62 -1.43
C ASP A 41 12.81 -9.91 -0.76
N GLY A 42 11.63 -9.83 -0.15
CA GLY A 42 10.95 -10.98 0.48
C GLY A 42 10.82 -10.91 2.00
N PHE A 43 11.34 -9.86 2.62
CA PHE A 43 11.25 -9.62 4.05
C PHE A 43 10.10 -8.67 4.40
N VAL A 44 9.66 -8.71 5.66
CA VAL A 44 8.70 -7.74 6.21
C VAL A 44 9.30 -6.34 6.15
N ASP A 45 8.52 -5.42 5.61
CA ASP A 45 8.89 -4.04 5.37
C ASP A 45 7.64 -3.14 5.41
N SER A 46 7.51 -2.37 6.49
CA SER A 46 6.44 -1.38 6.65
C SER A 46 6.81 0.03 6.18
N GLY A 47 8.01 0.20 5.60
CA GLY A 47 8.60 1.50 5.27
C GLY A 47 9.20 2.21 6.49
N ALA A 48 8.58 2.09 7.68
CA ALA A 48 9.12 2.58 8.94
C ALA A 48 10.01 1.54 9.66
N TYR A 49 9.69 0.26 9.47
CA TYR A 49 10.36 -0.85 10.13
C TYR A 49 10.63 -1.97 9.13
N LYS A 50 11.82 -2.55 9.20
CA LYS A 50 12.22 -3.74 8.46
C LYS A 50 12.78 -4.77 9.43
N ASN A 51 12.48 -6.04 9.21
CA ASN A 51 13.09 -7.14 9.94
C ASN A 51 13.47 -8.28 9.00
N GLN A 52 14.07 -9.34 9.55
CA GLN A 52 14.51 -10.50 8.76
C GLN A 52 13.47 -11.62 8.70
N SER A 53 12.23 -11.36 9.10
CA SER A 53 11.12 -12.30 8.91
C SER A 53 10.64 -12.25 7.47
N LEU A 54 10.28 -13.41 6.92
CA LEU A 54 9.72 -13.49 5.57
C LEU A 54 8.31 -12.92 5.54
N ALA A 55 8.06 -12.05 4.56
CA ALA A 55 6.72 -11.59 4.28
C ALA A 55 5.90 -12.70 3.60
N ASP A 56 4.64 -12.80 3.96
CA ASP A 56 3.66 -13.70 3.36
C ASP A 56 2.38 -12.97 2.95
N HIS A 57 2.27 -11.67 3.26
CA HIS A 57 1.16 -10.81 2.85
C HIS A 57 1.68 -9.42 2.44
N ALA A 58 0.92 -8.74 1.59
CA ALA A 58 1.05 -7.31 1.33
C ALA A 58 -0.21 -6.59 1.78
N LEU A 59 -0.06 -5.60 2.66
CA LEU A 59 -1.12 -4.67 3.03
C LEU A 59 -1.15 -3.54 2.00
N VAL A 60 -2.29 -3.33 1.35
CA VAL A 60 -2.44 -2.35 0.26
C VAL A 60 -3.50 -1.32 0.61
N PHE A 61 -3.14 -0.04 0.53
CA PHE A 61 -4.05 1.09 0.69
C PHE A 61 -4.47 1.66 -0.66
N MET A 62 -5.78 1.87 -0.83
CA MET A 62 -6.38 2.45 -2.01
C MET A 62 -7.32 3.60 -1.66
N VAL A 63 -7.33 4.64 -2.49
CA VAL A 63 -8.35 5.69 -2.43
C VAL A 63 -9.46 5.35 -3.42
N ARG A 64 -10.71 5.38 -2.96
CA ARG A 64 -11.91 5.18 -3.77
C ARG A 64 -12.80 6.43 -3.72
N GLY A 65 -13.15 6.97 -4.89
CA GLY A 65 -14.13 8.05 -4.95
C GLY A 65 -15.53 7.60 -4.52
N ILE A 66 -16.21 8.42 -3.72
CA ILE A 66 -17.57 8.14 -3.22
C ILE A 66 -18.59 8.41 -4.34
N ARG A 67 -18.53 9.62 -4.91
CA ARG A 67 -19.45 10.04 -5.97
C ARG A 67 -18.95 9.67 -7.35
N LYS A 68 -17.70 10.03 -7.65
CA LYS A 68 -17.05 9.65 -8.91
C LYS A 68 -16.41 8.28 -8.75
N LYS A 69 -16.73 7.36 -9.66
CA LYS A 69 -16.15 6.01 -9.65
C LYS A 69 -14.69 6.05 -10.11
N PHE A 70 -13.77 6.10 -9.15
CA PHE A 70 -12.34 5.85 -9.37
C PHE A 70 -11.77 5.07 -8.19
N LYS A 71 -10.72 4.29 -8.44
CA LYS A 71 -9.92 3.61 -7.42
C LYS A 71 -8.45 3.74 -7.81
N GLN A 72 -7.57 3.99 -6.85
CA GLN A 72 -6.14 4.06 -7.09
C GLN A 72 -5.37 3.56 -5.86
N PRO A 73 -4.41 2.62 -6.01
CA PRO A 73 -3.47 2.29 -4.94
C PRO A 73 -2.55 3.46 -4.64
N ILE A 74 -2.36 3.73 -3.35
CA ILE A 74 -1.58 4.87 -2.85
C ILE A 74 -0.39 4.47 -1.98
N CYS A 75 -0.45 3.31 -1.32
CA CYS A 75 0.59 2.78 -0.46
C CYS A 75 0.49 1.26 -0.41
N TYR A 76 1.62 0.59 -0.19
CA TYR A 76 1.66 -0.82 0.16
C TYR A 76 2.81 -1.07 1.13
N THR A 77 2.65 -2.09 1.97
CA THR A 77 3.67 -2.59 2.89
C THR A 77 3.68 -4.12 2.86
N PHE A 78 4.79 -4.71 3.28
CA PHE A 78 4.95 -6.16 3.39
C PHE A 78 4.88 -6.57 4.86
N CYS A 79 4.03 -7.52 5.18
CA CYS A 79 3.81 -8.02 6.53
C CYS A 79 3.87 -9.55 6.58
N GLN A 80 4.01 -10.05 7.81
CA GLN A 80 3.90 -11.47 8.11
C GLN A 80 2.59 -11.72 8.85
N ALA A 81 1.78 -12.63 8.35
CA ALA A 81 0.38 -12.81 8.71
C ALA A 81 -0.42 -11.50 8.62
N ALA A 82 -1.28 -11.24 9.61
CA ALA A 82 -2.10 -10.03 9.65
C ALA A 82 -1.40 -8.86 10.34
N THR A 83 -1.60 -7.66 9.80
CA THR A 83 -1.09 -6.40 10.35
C THR A 83 -1.78 -6.11 11.69
N LYS A 84 -0.98 -5.82 12.72
CA LYS A 84 -1.51 -5.51 14.05
C LYS A 84 -2.14 -4.11 14.05
N GLN A 85 -3.19 -3.94 14.84
CA GLN A 85 -3.93 -2.67 14.91
C GLN A 85 -3.04 -1.47 15.27
N ASN A 86 -2.08 -1.65 16.19
CA ASN A 86 -1.15 -0.58 16.59
C ASN A 86 -0.24 -0.14 15.43
N GLU A 87 0.20 -1.09 14.59
CA GLU A 87 1.01 -0.79 13.41
C GLU A 87 0.16 -0.11 12.33
N LEU A 88 -1.10 -0.54 12.15
CA LEU A 88 -2.01 0.03 11.16
C LEU A 88 -2.36 1.50 11.40
N VAL A 89 -2.35 1.97 12.65
CA VAL A 89 -2.61 3.39 12.98
C VAL A 89 -1.43 4.30 12.60
N GLU A 90 -0.23 3.75 12.51
CA GLU A 90 0.99 4.49 12.15
C GLU A 90 1.24 4.57 10.64
N LEU A 91 0.48 3.82 9.83
CA LEU A 91 0.57 3.74 8.36
C LEU A 91 -0.37 4.73 7.66
#